data_AF-A0A958WP92-F1
#
_entry.id   AF-A0A958WP92-F1
#
_cell.length_a   1.000
_cell.length_b   1.000
_cell.length_c   1.000
_cell.angle_alpha   90.00
_cell.angle_beta   90.00
_cell.angle_gamma   90.00
#
_symmetry.space_group_name_H-M   'P 1'
#
loop_
_entity.id
_entity.type
_entity.pdbx_description
1 polymer ?
#
loop_
_entity_poly.entity_id
_entity_poly.type
_entity_poly.pdbx_seq_one_letter_code
_entity_poly.pdbx_strand_id
1 'polypeptide(L)' 'MKLRFNSVDYVGNDRYVFNIRGNNYRLFAMIFFNKRTVFVRFIGTHAEYDKN' A
#
# COMPACT_ATOMS: atom_id res chain seq x y z
N MET A 1 -4.92 10.85 5.29
CA MET A 1 -4.17 9.57 5.22
C MET A 1 -2.98 9.53 6.18
N LYS A 2 -2.03 10.49 6.08
CA LYS A 2 -0.76 10.48 6.83
C LYS A 2 -0.89 10.45 8.37
N LEU A 3 -1.93 11.09 8.93
CA LEU A 3 -2.17 11.15 10.39
C LEU A 3 -2.68 9.84 11.02
N ARG A 4 -3.09 8.84 10.22
CA ARG A 4 -3.58 7.54 10.72
C ARG A 4 -2.67 6.36 10.37
N PHE A 5 -1.81 6.54 9.37
CA PHE A 5 -0.82 5.55 8.95
C PHE A 5 0.48 6.32 8.67
N ASN A 6 1.39 6.32 9.65
CA ASN A 6 2.65 7.08 9.60
C ASN A 6 3.60 6.61 8.47
N SER A 7 3.33 5.45 7.87
CA SER A 7 4.18 4.78 6.90
C SER A 7 3.42 4.45 5.60
N VAL A 8 2.79 5.47 5.01
CA VAL A 8 2.15 5.36 3.69
C VAL A 8 3.00 6.07 2.66
N ASP A 9 3.41 5.30 1.66
CA ASP A 9 4.15 5.79 0.52
C ASP A 9 3.22 5.88 -0.69
N TYR A 10 3.22 7.02 -1.37
CA TYR A 10 2.50 7.21 -2.63
C TYR A 10 3.45 6.91 -3.80
N VAL A 11 3.07 5.99 -4.67
CA VAL A 11 3.91 5.47 -5.76
C VAL A 11 3.44 5.98 -7.14
N GLY A 12 2.51 6.92 -7.17
CA GLY A 12 1.95 7.46 -8.42
C GLY A 12 0.87 6.57 -9.05
N ASN A 13 0.07 7.12 -9.96
CA ASN A 13 -1.06 6.46 -10.63
C ASN A 13 -2.06 5.83 -9.64
N ASP A 14 -2.48 6.60 -8.63
CA ASP A 14 -3.40 6.17 -7.57
C ASP A 14 -2.93 4.95 -6.76
N ARG A 15 -1.65 4.58 -6.85
CA ARG A 15 -1.05 3.48 -6.09
C ARG A 15 -0.48 3.96 -4.77
N TYR A 16 -0.81 3.21 -3.73
CA TYR A 16 -0.39 3.44 -2.36
C TYR A 16 0.21 2.16 -1.79
N VAL A 17 1.29 2.31 -1.04
CA VAL A 17 1.95 1.24 -0.31
C VAL A 17 1.81 1.51 1.17
N PHE A 18 1.34 0.50 1.90
CA PHE A 18 1.16 0.55 3.35
C PHE A 18 2.08 -0.46 4.00
N ASN A 19 2.78 -0.04 5.05
CA ASN A 19 3.59 -0.94 5.86
C ASN A 19 2.72 -1.56 6.95
N ILE A 20 2.75 -2.88 7.06
CA ILE A 20 1.92 -3.65 7.99
C ILE A 20 2.83 -4.47 8.89
N ARG A 21 2.44 -4.62 10.17
CA ARG A 21 3.12 -5.45 11.18
C ARG A 21 4.61 -5.09 11.33
N GLY A 22 4.91 -3.84 11.67
CA GLY A 22 6.28 -3.40 11.92
C GLY A 22 7.19 -3.48 10.70
N ASN A 23 6.67 -3.12 9.51
CA ASN A 23 7.40 -3.12 8.23
C ASN A 23 7.72 -4.50 7.63
N ASN A 24 7.20 -5.58 8.21
CA ASN A 24 7.42 -6.94 7.69
C ASN A 24 6.58 -7.24 6.44
N TYR A 25 5.45 -6.54 6.27
CA TYR A 25 4.54 -6.72 5.15
C TYR A 25 4.26 -5.39 4.47
N ARG A 26 4.00 -5.46 3.16
CA ARG A 26 3.55 -4.36 2.32
C ARG A 26 2.19 -4.71 1.74
N LEU A 27 1.26 -3.76 1.84
CA LEU A 27 -0.01 -3.78 1.13
C LEU A 27 0.10 -2.80 -0.03
N PHE A 28 0.01 -3.32 -1.25
CA PHE A 28 -0.14 -2.51 -2.46
C PHE A 28 -1.61 -2.37 -2.79
N ALA A 29 -2.10 -1.14 -2.80
CA ALA A 29 -3.48 -0.83 -3.14
C ALA A 29 -3.57 0.34 -4.12
N MET A 30 -4.59 0.31 -4.96
CA MET A 30 -5.06 1.50 -5.67
C MET A 30 -6.22 2.12 -4.90
N ILE A 31 -6.18 3.43 -4.69
CA ILE A 31 -7.22 4.14 -3.93
C ILE A 31 -7.83 5.23 -4.79
N PHE A 32 -9.10 5.02 -5.15
CA PHE A 32 -9.90 5.98 -5.91
C PHE A 32 -10.78 6.76 -4.94
N PHE A 33 -10.29 7.91 -4.47
CA PHE A 33 -11.00 8.72 -3.47
C PHE A 33 -12.35 9.24 -3.96
N ASN A 34 -12.45 9.60 -5.24
CA ASN A 34 -13.70 10.02 -5.88
C ASN A 34 -14.78 8.93 -5.85
N LYS A 35 -14.38 7.67 -6.08
CA LYS A 35 -15.27 6.50 -6.07
C LYS A 35 -15.41 5.87 -4.68
N ARG A 36 -14.63 6.36 -3.69
CA ARG A 36 -14.50 5.78 -2.34
C ARG A 36 -14.20 4.28 -2.37
N THR A 37 -13.38 3.85 -3.32
CA THR A 37 -13.05 2.44 -3.56
C THR A 37 -11.57 2.18 -3.31
N VAL A 38 -11.28 1.08 -2.63
CA VAL A 38 -9.91 0.59 -2.41
C VAL A 38 -9.77 -0.75 -3.13
N PHE A 39 -8.78 -0.84 -4.01
CA PHE A 39 -8.48 -2.05 -4.76
C PHE A 39 -7.15 -2.63 -4.28
N VAL A 40 -7.20 -3.76 -3.57
CA VAL A 40 -6.01 -4.43 -3.05
C VAL A 40 -5.39 -5.27 -4.15
N ARG A 41 -4.15 -4.93 -4.54
CA ARG A 41 -3.41 -5.62 -5.61
C ARG A 41 -2.54 -6.74 -5.06
N PHE A 42 -1.96 -6.53 -3.88
CA PHE A 42 -1.06 -7.49 -3.27
C PHE A 42 -0.90 -7.23 -1.76
N ILE A 43 -0.76 -8.31 -0.99
CA ILE A 43 -0.34 -8.28 0.42
C ILE A 43 0.73 -9.35 0.58
N GLY A 44 1.93 -8.96 1.01
CA GLY A 44 3.03 -9.89 1.23
C GLY A 44 4.27 -9.22 1.79
N THR A 45 5.31 -10.00 1.98
CA THR A 45 6.61 -9.57 2.52
C THR A 45 7.42 -8.79 1.49
N HIS A 46 8.44 -8.05 1.95
CA HIS A 46 9.35 -7.35 1.04
C HIS A 46 10.05 -8.31 0.06
N ALA A 47 10.43 -9.50 0.53
CA ALA A 47 11.09 -10.51 -0.28
C ALA A 47 10.17 -11.14 -1.34
N GLU A 48 8.86 -11.20 -1.09
CA GLU A 48 7.87 -11.64 -2.09
C GLU A 48 7.59 -10.56 -3.14
N TYR A 49 7.73 -9.27 -2.76
CA TYR A 49 7.58 -8.14 -3.67
C TYR A 49 8.81 -7.92 -4.56
N ASP A 50 10.02 -7.98 -4.00
CA ASP A 50 11.28 -7.67 -4.69
C ASP A 50 11.70 -8.73 -5.74
N LYS A 51 10.87 -9.77 -5.92
CA LYS A 51 11.13 -10.89 -6.83
C LYS A 51 10.59 -10.71 -8.25
N ASN A 52 10.11 -9.52 -8.61
CA ASN A 52 9.58 -9.21 -9.96
C ASN A 52 10.22 -7.97 -10.57
#